data_AF-A0A2V7UQ81-F1
#
_entry.id   AF-A0A2V7UQ81-F1
#
_cell.length_a   1.000
_cell.length_b   1.000
_cell.length_c   1.000
_cell.angle_alpha   90.00
_cell.angle_beta   90.00
_cell.angle_gamma   90.00
#
_symmetry.space_group_name_H-M   'P 1'
#
loop_
_entity.id
_entity.type
_entity.pdbx_description
1 polymer ?
#
loop_
_entity_poly.entity_id
_entity_poly.type
_entity_poly.pdbx_seq_one_letter_code
_entity_poly.pdbx_strand_id
1 'polypeptide(L)'
;MDRAVAAPVLGAQERDAFRRGVAEFNAGYYFECHDTLEGMWAGIRGPARDFFQALIQVSVAFYHLTGGNPAGAESMLRRALKRFEPYPDRYFGFDLAAHRAELRAWLDRIRAGQAQDASAAELPRWSFGPPEA
;
A
#
# COMPACT_ATOMS: atom_id res chain seq x y z
N MET A 1 -16.45 -5.89 20.38
CA MET A 1 -15.53 -4.87 20.92
C MET A 1 -14.30 -4.90 20.04
N ASP A 2 -14.25 -3.97 19.10
CA ASP A 2 -13.20 -3.90 18.08
C ASP A 2 -11.89 -3.51 18.78
N ARG A 3 -10.94 -4.44 18.84
CA ARG A 3 -9.65 -4.16 19.47
C ARG A 3 -8.83 -3.42 18.44
N ALA A 4 -8.89 -2.09 18.50
CA ALA A 4 -8.14 -1.20 17.62
C ALA A 4 -6.68 -1.67 17.56
N VAL A 5 -6.22 -1.96 16.34
CA VAL A 5 -4.81 -2.29 16.10
C VAL A 5 -4.01 -1.04 16.45
N ALA A 6 -3.07 -1.16 17.38
CA ALA A 6 -2.26 -0.02 17.80
C ALA A 6 -1.41 0.48 16.62
N ALA A 7 -1.50 1.79 16.34
CA ALA A 7 -0.68 2.42 15.32
C ALA A 7 0.81 2.32 15.69
N PRO A 8 1.71 2.16 14.70
CA PRO A 8 3.14 2.09 14.96
C PRO A 8 3.68 3.43 15.43
N VAL A 9 4.62 3.39 16.37
CA VAL A 9 5.49 4.54 16.65
C VAL A 9 6.76 4.35 15.83
N LEU A 10 6.91 5.14 14.77
CA LEU A 10 8.09 5.12 13.93
C LEU A 10 9.20 5.99 14.52
N GLY A 11 10.45 5.53 14.50
CA GLY A 11 11.65 6.33 14.75
C GLY A 11 11.91 7.36 13.64
N ALA A 12 12.91 8.22 13.82
CA ALA A 12 13.22 9.27 12.84
C ALA A 12 13.55 8.70 11.44
N GLN A 13 14.45 7.71 11.39
CA GLN A 13 14.85 7.05 10.14
C GLN A 13 13.67 6.34 9.46
N GLU A 14 12.81 5.65 10.23
CA GLU A 14 11.63 4.97 9.71
C GLU A 14 10.59 5.96 9.16
N ARG A 15 10.42 7.12 9.80
CA ARG A 15 9.56 8.19 9.28
C ARG A 15 10.08 8.76 7.96
N ASP A 16 11.38 8.95 7.84
CA ASP A 16 11.99 9.48 6.62
C ASP A 16 11.91 8.45 5.47
N ALA A 17 12.18 7.18 5.75
CA ALA A 17 11.98 6.09 4.80
C ALA A 17 10.51 5.99 4.38
N PHE A 18 9.58 6.07 5.32
CA PHE A 18 8.15 6.03 5.02
C PHE A 18 7.72 7.18 4.10
N ARG A 19 8.12 8.42 4.40
CA ARG A 19 7.83 9.58 3.55
C ARG A 19 8.42 9.43 2.15
N ARG A 20 9.65 8.92 2.06
CA ARG A 20 10.31 8.64 0.78
C ARG A 20 9.53 7.58 -0.02
N GLY A 21 9.16 6.47 0.59
CA GLY A 21 8.38 5.41 -0.08
C GLY A 21 7.02 5.92 -0.58
N VAL A 22 6.34 6.77 0.21
CA VAL A 22 5.09 7.43 -0.23
C VAL A 22 5.33 8.32 -1.45
N ALA A 23 6.40 9.11 -1.45
CA ALA A 23 6.74 9.96 -2.60
C ALA A 23 7.09 9.13 -3.85
N GLU A 24 7.85 8.04 -3.69
CA GLU A 24 8.20 7.10 -4.76
C GLU A 24 6.97 6.45 -5.38
N PHE A 25 6.05 5.92 -4.54
CA PHE A 25 4.79 5.34 -5.01
C PHE A 25 3.97 6.36 -5.82
N ASN A 26 3.83 7.57 -5.31
CA ASN A 26 3.07 8.65 -5.96
C ASN A 26 3.72 9.16 -7.25
N ALA A 27 5.00 8.90 -7.46
CA ALA A 27 5.72 9.23 -8.68
C ALA A 27 5.78 8.05 -9.68
N GLY A 28 5.23 6.88 -9.34
CA GLY A 28 5.25 5.68 -10.17
C GLY A 28 6.54 4.85 -10.05
N TYR A 29 7.42 5.19 -9.11
CA TYR A 29 8.64 4.44 -8.79
C TYR A 29 8.31 3.28 -7.85
N TYR A 30 7.52 2.32 -8.33
CA TYR A 30 6.95 1.24 -7.52
C TYR A 30 7.98 0.24 -7.01
N PHE A 31 9.06 0.00 -7.76
CA PHE A 31 10.14 -0.88 -7.32
C PHE A 31 10.95 -0.21 -6.20
N GLU A 32 11.29 1.06 -6.37
CA GLU A 32 12.01 1.85 -5.38
C GLU A 32 11.21 2.01 -4.10
N CYS A 33 9.90 2.26 -4.22
CA CYS A 33 9.00 2.27 -3.07
C CYS A 33 9.01 0.93 -2.33
N HIS A 34 8.96 -0.19 -3.05
CA HIS A 34 9.08 -1.53 -2.46
C HIS A 34 10.37 -1.64 -1.63
N ASP A 35 11.52 -1.33 -2.22
CA ASP A 35 12.82 -1.46 -1.56
C ASP A 35 12.93 -0.54 -0.34
N THR A 36 12.50 0.71 -0.47
CA THR A 36 12.48 1.68 0.62
C THR A 36 11.61 1.20 1.79
N LEU A 37 10.39 0.71 1.50
CA LEU A 37 9.47 0.25 2.53
C LEU A 37 9.90 -1.08 3.14
N GLU A 38 10.47 -2.01 2.36
CA GLU A 38 11.01 -3.28 2.86
C GLU A 38 12.16 -3.04 3.86
N GLY A 39 13.04 -2.07 3.55
CA GLY A 39 14.14 -1.68 4.43
C GLY A 39 13.67 -1.24 5.82
N MET A 40 12.65 -0.39 5.92
CA MET A 40 12.09 -0.01 7.23
C MET A 40 11.27 -1.15 7.87
N TRP A 41 10.54 -1.92 7.06
CA TRP A 41 9.70 -3.01 7.54
C TRP A 41 10.49 -4.08 8.30
N ALA A 42 11.76 -4.30 7.97
CA ALA A 42 12.64 -5.21 8.70
C ALA A 42 12.72 -4.90 10.21
N GLY A 43 12.66 -3.63 10.59
CA GLY A 43 12.68 -3.16 12.00
C GLY A 43 11.32 -3.22 12.70
N ILE A 44 10.21 -3.11 11.95
CA ILE A 44 8.85 -3.00 12.51
C ILE A 44 8.40 -4.30 13.18
N ARG A 45 7.91 -4.17 14.43
CA ARG A 45 7.38 -5.27 15.24
C ARG A 45 5.91 -5.08 15.56
N GLY A 46 5.28 -6.16 15.98
CA GLY A 46 3.91 -6.16 16.45
C GLY A 46 2.86 -6.03 15.33
N PRO A 47 1.61 -5.73 15.70
CA PRO A 47 0.46 -5.77 14.80
C PRO A 47 0.56 -4.83 13.59
N ALA A 48 1.32 -3.74 13.67
CA ALA A 48 1.49 -2.80 12.56
C ALA A 48 2.35 -3.36 11.41
N ARG A 49 3.08 -4.46 11.64
CA ARG A 49 3.97 -5.06 10.62
C ARG A 49 3.20 -5.51 9.37
N ASP A 50 1.99 -6.06 9.53
CA ASP A 50 1.19 -6.54 8.41
C ASP A 50 0.64 -5.40 7.54
N PHE A 51 0.41 -4.21 8.12
CA PHE A 51 -0.01 -3.00 7.41
C PHE A 51 1.06 -2.54 6.43
N PHE A 52 2.31 -2.41 6.90
CA PHE A 52 3.42 -2.05 6.03
C PHE A 52 3.70 -3.13 4.99
N GLN A 53 3.56 -4.42 5.37
CA GLN A 53 3.68 -5.50 4.39
C GLN A 53 2.60 -5.42 3.30
N ALA A 54 1.39 -5.00 3.65
CA ALA A 54 0.33 -4.76 2.68
C ALA A 54 0.65 -3.59 1.74
N LEU A 55 1.19 -2.47 2.25
CA LEU A 55 1.67 -1.36 1.40
C LEU A 55 2.79 -1.80 0.45
N ILE A 56 3.74 -2.59 0.93
CA ILE A 56 4.80 -3.19 0.09
C ILE A 56 4.18 -4.04 -1.02
N GLN A 57 3.21 -4.89 -0.68
CA GLN A 57 2.49 -5.70 -1.68
C GLN A 57 1.71 -4.86 -2.69
N VAL A 58 1.10 -3.74 -2.27
CA VAL A 58 0.47 -2.78 -3.19
C VAL A 58 1.52 -2.21 -4.16
N SER A 59 2.69 -1.81 -3.67
CA SER A 59 3.78 -1.34 -4.54
C SER A 59 4.19 -2.38 -5.58
N VAL A 60 4.41 -3.63 -5.15
CA VAL A 60 4.74 -4.73 -6.07
C VAL A 60 3.61 -5.01 -7.07
N ALA A 61 2.35 -4.86 -6.64
CA ALA A 61 1.21 -5.04 -7.54
C ALA A 61 1.24 -4.06 -8.71
N PHE A 62 1.49 -2.78 -8.42
CA PHE A 62 1.55 -1.75 -9.46
C PHE A 62 2.82 -1.82 -10.29
N TYR A 63 3.95 -2.24 -9.71
CA TYR A 63 5.15 -2.60 -10.48
C TYR A 63 4.86 -3.71 -11.51
N HIS A 64 4.18 -4.79 -11.09
CA HIS A 64 3.77 -5.85 -12.00
C HIS A 64 2.79 -5.35 -13.07
N LEU A 65 1.83 -4.52 -12.69
CA LEU A 65 0.83 -4.01 -13.63
C LEU A 65 1.49 -3.18 -14.73
N THR A 66 2.33 -2.21 -14.35
CA THR A 66 3.04 -1.36 -15.32
C THR A 66 4.12 -2.12 -16.11
N GLY A 67 4.61 -3.24 -15.57
CA GLY A 67 5.51 -4.17 -16.25
C GLY A 67 4.81 -5.18 -17.17
N GLY A 68 3.49 -5.06 -17.41
CA GLY A 68 2.75 -5.97 -18.30
C GLY A 68 2.45 -7.35 -17.70
N ASN A 69 2.49 -7.48 -16.38
CA ASN A 69 2.18 -8.71 -15.64
C ASN A 69 0.88 -8.56 -14.81
N PRO A 70 -0.31 -8.56 -15.45
CA PRO A 70 -1.59 -8.41 -14.74
C PRO A 70 -1.88 -9.55 -13.75
N ALA A 71 -1.42 -10.78 -14.05
CA ALA A 71 -1.58 -11.92 -13.13
C ALA A 71 -0.79 -11.74 -11.83
N GLY A 72 0.44 -11.21 -11.92
CA GLY A 72 1.25 -10.83 -10.77
C GLY A 72 0.60 -9.71 -9.97
N ALA A 73 0.07 -8.68 -10.66
CA ALA A 73 -0.65 -7.57 -10.04
C ALA A 73 -1.88 -8.05 -9.24
N GLU A 74 -2.74 -8.87 -9.85
CA GLU A 74 -3.91 -9.46 -9.17
C GLU A 74 -3.50 -10.23 -7.90
N SER A 75 -2.48 -11.09 -8.01
CA SER A 75 -2.01 -11.91 -6.88
C SER A 75 -1.58 -11.04 -5.70
N MET A 76 -0.85 -9.95 -5.95
CA MET A 76 -0.40 -9.03 -4.90
C MET A 76 -1.54 -8.19 -4.33
N LEU A 77 -2.44 -7.65 -5.15
CA LEU A 77 -3.60 -6.88 -4.67
C LEU A 77 -4.49 -7.72 -3.74
N ARG A 78 -4.74 -8.98 -4.08
CA ARG A 78 -5.53 -9.88 -3.22
C ARG A 78 -4.86 -10.13 -1.86
N ARG A 79 -3.54 -10.29 -1.84
CA ARG A 79 -2.77 -10.49 -0.59
C ARG A 79 -2.79 -9.22 0.26
N ALA A 80 -2.58 -8.05 -0.35
CA ALA A 80 -2.62 -6.76 0.33
C ALA A 80 -4.01 -6.50 0.94
N LEU A 81 -5.08 -6.69 0.17
CA LEU A 81 -6.46 -6.54 0.64
C LEU A 81 -6.75 -7.43 1.85
N LYS A 82 -6.35 -8.71 1.80
CA LYS A 82 -6.50 -9.63 2.94
C LYS A 82 -5.74 -9.15 4.18
N ARG A 83 -4.54 -8.60 4.01
CA ARG A 83 -3.75 -8.05 5.11
C ARG A 83 -4.37 -6.79 5.70
N PHE A 84 -5.09 -5.99 4.91
CA PHE A 84 -5.78 -4.80 5.39
C PHE A 84 -7.11 -5.10 6.12
N GLU A 85 -7.67 -6.32 6.02
CA GLU A 85 -8.94 -6.69 6.66
C GLU A 85 -9.00 -6.43 8.18
N PRO A 86 -7.96 -6.72 8.99
CA PRO A 86 -8.01 -6.54 10.44
C PRO A 86 -7.88 -5.08 10.91
N TYR A 87 -7.59 -4.14 10.00
CA TYR A 87 -7.35 -2.75 10.35
C TYR A 87 -8.63 -1.91 10.24
N PRO A 88 -8.79 -0.88 11.10
CA PRO A 88 -9.92 0.03 11.02
C PRO A 88 -9.91 0.85 9.72
N ASP A 89 -11.05 1.44 9.39
CA ASP A 89 -11.27 2.25 8.18
C ASP A 89 -10.31 3.44 8.07
N ARG A 90 -9.86 3.98 9.20
CA ARG A 90 -8.77 4.95 9.29
C ARG A 90 -7.66 4.37 10.14
N TYR A 91 -6.46 4.27 9.59
CA TYR A 91 -5.32 3.70 10.31
C TYR A 91 -4.05 4.45 9.95
N PHE A 92 -3.28 4.87 10.97
CA PHE A 92 -2.00 5.55 10.78
C PHE A 92 -2.09 6.79 9.86
N GLY A 93 -3.16 7.58 10.02
CA GLY A 93 -3.42 8.76 9.17
C GLY A 93 -3.91 8.45 7.75
N PHE A 94 -4.12 7.17 7.41
CA PHE A 94 -4.54 6.74 6.08
C PHE A 94 -6.04 6.46 6.02
N ASP A 95 -6.70 6.90 4.96
CA ASP A 95 -8.07 6.48 4.63
C ASP A 95 -8.05 5.08 4.00
N LEU A 96 -7.99 4.07 4.88
CA LEU A 96 -7.85 2.68 4.46
C LEU A 96 -9.15 2.13 3.87
N ALA A 97 -10.31 2.65 4.27
CA ALA A 97 -11.57 2.32 3.62
C ALA A 97 -11.56 2.75 2.15
N ALA A 98 -11.20 4.00 1.86
CA ALA A 98 -11.11 4.51 0.50
C ALA A 98 -10.07 3.71 -0.32
N HIS A 99 -8.90 3.46 0.25
CA HIS A 99 -7.86 2.70 -0.45
C HIS A 99 -8.27 1.25 -0.73
N ARG A 100 -8.92 0.54 0.22
CA ARG A 100 -9.43 -0.82 -0.03
C ARG A 100 -10.46 -0.84 -1.17
N ALA A 101 -11.32 0.18 -1.27
CA ALA A 101 -12.28 0.30 -2.37
C ALA A 101 -11.56 0.53 -3.71
N GLU A 102 -10.58 1.43 -3.75
CA GLU A 102 -9.74 1.70 -4.92
C GLU A 102 -9.00 0.44 -5.41
N LEU A 103 -8.37 -0.31 -4.50
CA LEU A 103 -7.67 -1.55 -4.84
C LEU A 103 -8.63 -2.65 -5.34
N ARG A 104 -9.88 -2.69 -4.84
CA ARG A 104 -10.90 -3.61 -5.34
C ARG A 104 -11.30 -3.25 -6.78
N ALA A 105 -11.49 -1.96 -7.07
CA ALA A 105 -11.78 -1.50 -8.43
C ALA A 105 -10.63 -1.84 -9.40
N TRP A 106 -9.38 -1.69 -8.96
CA TRP A 106 -8.23 -2.14 -9.73
C TRP A 106 -8.20 -3.64 -9.98
N LEU A 107 -8.52 -4.44 -8.96
CA LEU A 107 -8.63 -5.88 -9.10
C LEU A 107 -9.70 -6.28 -10.14
N ASP A 108 -10.83 -5.59 -10.14
CA ASP A 108 -11.90 -5.83 -11.11
C ASP A 108 -11.49 -5.42 -12.54
N ARG A 109 -10.82 -4.28 -12.71
CA ARG A 109 -10.24 -3.85 -14.00
C ARG A 109 -9.22 -4.87 -14.53
N ILE A 110 -8.33 -5.36 -13.68
CA ILE A 110 -7.31 -6.36 -14.05
C ILE A 110 -7.99 -7.64 -14.55
N ARG A 111 -9.00 -8.13 -13.83
CA ARG A 111 -9.76 -9.33 -14.20
C ARG A 111 -10.56 -9.16 -15.48
N ALA A 112 -11.05 -7.95 -15.75
CA ALA A 112 -11.73 -7.61 -16.99
C ALA A 112 -10.77 -7.39 -18.18
N GLY A 113 -9.44 -7.42 -17.97
CA GLY A 113 -8.46 -7.10 -19.00
C GLY A 113 -8.42 -5.61 -19.39
N GLN A 114 -8.89 -4.73 -18.51
CA GLN A 114 -9.07 -3.28 -18.74
C GLN A 114 -8.04 -2.41 -17.96
N ALA A 115 -6.95 -3.02 -17.52
CA ALA A 115 -5.93 -2.35 -16.69
C ALA A 115 -4.64 -2.03 -17.45
N GLN A 116 -4.45 -2.57 -18.66
CA GLN A 116 -3.20 -2.45 -19.43
C GLN A 116 -2.93 -1.01 -19.92
N ASP A 117 -3.99 -0.27 -20.28
CA ASP A 117 -3.89 1.07 -20.88
C ASP A 117 -4.12 2.21 -19.88
N ALA A 118 -4.02 1.91 -18.58
CA ALA A 118 -4.21 2.91 -17.55
C ALA A 118 -3.15 4.02 -17.65
N SER A 119 -3.62 5.26 -17.66
CA SER A 119 -2.74 6.43 -17.62
C SER A 119 -2.15 6.62 -16.21
N ALA A 120 -1.01 7.31 -16.13
CA ALA A 120 -0.38 7.65 -14.85
C ALA A 120 -1.28 8.53 -13.93
N ALA A 121 -2.29 9.18 -14.49
CA ALA A 121 -3.27 9.97 -13.74
C ALA A 121 -4.33 9.09 -13.04
N GLU A 122 -4.57 7.88 -13.55
CA GLU A 122 -5.53 6.94 -12.96
C GLU A 122 -4.90 6.07 -11.86
N LEU A 123 -3.58 5.90 -11.89
CA LEU A 123 -2.86 5.09 -10.92
C LEU A 123 -3.05 5.66 -9.49
N PRO A 124 -3.16 4.78 -8.48
CA PRO A 124 -3.48 5.20 -7.13
C PRO A 124 -2.38 6.08 -6.56
N ARG A 125 -2.78 6.97 -5.65
CA ARG A 125 -1.88 7.82 -4.88
C ARG A 125 -2.17 7.67 -3.41
N TRP A 126 -1.12 7.66 -2.60
CA TRP A 126 -1.23 7.65 -1.17
C TRP A 126 -1.18 9.07 -0.60
N SER A 127 -2.09 9.33 0.33
CA SER A 127 -2.11 10.54 1.15
C SER A 127 -2.32 10.12 2.60
N PHE A 128 -1.34 10.46 3.45
CA PHE A 128 -1.40 10.21 4.88
C PHE A 128 -1.57 11.55 5.58
N GLY A 129 -2.63 11.68 6.38
CA GLY A 129 -2.82 12.79 7.29
C GLY A 129 -1.78 12.79 8.42
N PRO A 130 -1.74 13.86 9.24
CA PRO A 130 -0.93 13.84 10.46
C PRO A 130 -1.35 12.62 11.31
N PRO A 131 -0.41 11.93 11.98
CA PRO A 131 -0.79 10.92 12.97
C PRO A 131 -1.73 11.59 13.97
N GLU A 132 -2.91 11.01 14.19
CA GLU A 132 -3.89 11.56 15.13
C GLU A 132 -3.22 11.71 16.50
N ALA A 133 -3.39 12.90 17.10
CA ALA A 133 -2.74 13.33 18.34
C ALA A 133 -3.19 12.52 19.56
#